data_AF-Q60191-F1
#
_entry.id   AF-Q60191-F1
#
_cell.length_a   1.000
_cell.length_b   1.000
_cell.length_c   1.000
_cell.angle_alpha   90.00
_cell.angle_beta   90.00
_cell.angle_gamma   90.00
#
_symmetry.space_group_name_H-M   'P 1'
#
loop_
_entity.id
_entity.type
_entity.pdbx_description
1 polymer ?
#
loop_
_entity_poly.entity_id
_entity_poly.type
_entity_poly.pdbx_seq_one_letter_code
_entity_poly.pdbx_strand_id
1 'polypeptide(L)'
;MRRLLSILAVSGVSVVGTTSVIACNKTESNNLSRVKTIEAPETVAAKDVTKVTKEEIKKELDPNVLKAVQDVVKKAESTDFVYEIYEDNKGKALDNVNLEASKVDIYVQITPAKDKTVVIGKSGYIKVTLPKNSEVKKTDISVVTVPEQTVEIKVADVTNVTKTELELVNKDANLVQAVLNAIKEKVAGVQASEFAITNKGVEGNYSAATTVEVTVKANDSSTKITGEFKFNAKVTATIN
;
A
#
# COMPACT_ATOMS: atom_id res chain seq x y z
N MET A 1 92.01 -19.96 -43.76
CA MET A 1 91.12 -21.08 -43.36
C MET A 1 89.88 -20.52 -42.70
N ARG A 2 88.68 -20.95 -43.14
CA ARG A 2 87.37 -20.98 -42.44
C ARG A 2 86.81 -19.61 -41.94
N ARG A 3 85.70 -19.04 -42.43
CA ARG A 3 84.29 -19.47 -42.65
C ARG A 3 83.34 -18.74 -41.65
N LEU A 4 82.27 -18.15 -42.18
CA LEU A 4 80.89 -17.94 -41.63
C LEU A 4 80.67 -16.83 -40.57
N LEU A 5 79.83 -15.81 -40.84
CA LEU A 5 78.35 -15.70 -40.60
C LEU A 5 77.98 -15.85 -39.09
N SER A 6 77.19 -15.01 -38.40
CA SER A 6 75.87 -14.42 -38.72
C SER A 6 75.42 -13.42 -37.61
N ILE A 7 74.76 -12.33 -38.03
CA ILE A 7 73.48 -11.71 -37.54
C ILE A 7 73.00 -12.01 -36.10
N LEU A 8 72.72 -10.95 -35.31
CA LEU A 8 71.44 -10.78 -34.59
C LEU A 8 71.21 -9.31 -34.17
N ALA A 9 70.12 -8.72 -34.67
CA ALA A 9 69.55 -7.45 -34.22
C ALA A 9 68.61 -7.71 -33.04
N VAL A 10 68.50 -6.79 -32.06
CA VAL A 10 67.24 -6.47 -31.36
C VAL A 10 67.29 -5.03 -30.86
N SER A 11 66.60 -4.17 -31.61
CA SER A 11 65.55 -3.23 -31.20
C SER A 11 65.56 -2.70 -29.76
N GLY A 12 65.58 -1.36 -29.66
CA GLY A 12 65.18 -0.64 -28.45
C GLY A 12 63.74 -0.95 -28.05
N VAL A 13 63.54 -1.14 -26.76
CA VAL A 13 62.22 -1.17 -26.15
C VAL A 13 62.04 0.16 -25.44
N SER A 14 61.38 1.11 -26.09
CA SER A 14 60.73 2.21 -25.40
C SER A 14 59.59 1.61 -24.59
N VAL A 15 59.67 1.74 -23.27
CA VAL A 15 58.56 1.44 -22.38
C VAL A 15 57.47 2.46 -22.67
N VAL A 16 56.52 2.08 -23.52
CA VAL A 16 55.23 2.76 -23.59
C VAL A 16 54.47 2.28 -22.36
N GLY A 17 54.50 3.09 -21.31
CA GLY A 17 53.63 2.89 -20.16
C GLY A 17 52.20 2.94 -20.66
N THR A 18 51.60 1.77 -20.83
CA THR A 18 50.15 1.65 -21.02
C THR A 18 49.52 2.18 -19.75
N THR A 19 49.09 3.44 -19.78
CA THR A 19 48.00 3.86 -18.91
C THR A 19 46.83 2.97 -19.29
N SER A 20 46.60 1.91 -18.53
CA SER A 20 45.31 1.24 -18.52
C SER A 20 44.29 2.30 -18.11
N VAL A 21 43.73 2.99 -19.10
CA VAL A 21 42.43 3.60 -18.97
C VAL A 21 41.50 2.43 -18.69
N ILE A 22 41.26 2.18 -17.41
CA ILE A 22 40.08 1.45 -16.96
C ILE A 22 38.92 2.33 -17.42
N ALA A 23 38.51 2.15 -18.67
CA ALA A 23 37.18 2.52 -19.07
C ALA A 23 36.27 1.76 -18.10
N CYS A 24 35.68 2.48 -17.15
CA CYS A 24 34.53 1.99 -16.40
C CYS A 24 33.56 1.45 -17.44
N ASN A 25 33.55 0.12 -17.59
CA ASN A 25 32.61 -0.57 -18.43
C ASN A 25 31.27 -0.34 -17.73
N LYS A 26 30.58 0.74 -18.11
CA LYS A 26 29.17 0.94 -17.83
C LYS A 26 28.47 -0.21 -18.53
N THR A 27 28.47 -1.37 -17.88
CA THR A 27 27.95 -2.61 -18.43
C THR A 27 26.47 -2.39 -18.70
N GLU A 28 25.99 -2.88 -19.85
CA GLU A 28 24.56 -2.97 -20.18
C GLU A 28 23.71 -3.55 -19.03
N SER A 29 24.34 -4.27 -18.09
CA SER A 29 23.73 -4.72 -16.85
C SER A 29 23.02 -3.62 -16.06
N ASN A 30 23.53 -2.39 -16.06
CA ASN A 30 23.01 -1.29 -15.24
C ASN A 30 22.01 -0.41 -16.00
N ASN A 31 21.63 -0.81 -17.22
CA ASN A 31 20.80 -0.02 -18.11
C ASN A 31 19.30 -0.19 -17.79
N LEU A 32 18.63 0.92 -17.45
CA LEU A 32 17.19 0.97 -17.13
C LEU A 32 16.29 0.54 -18.29
N SER A 33 16.79 0.53 -19.53
CA SER A 33 16.05 0.03 -20.69
C SER A 33 15.65 -1.46 -20.57
N ARG A 34 16.30 -2.20 -19.66
CA ARG A 34 16.01 -3.60 -19.35
C ARG A 34 14.81 -3.76 -18.41
N VAL A 35 14.36 -2.72 -17.72
CA VAL A 35 13.13 -2.76 -16.93
C VAL A 35 11.95 -2.76 -17.90
N LYS A 36 11.22 -3.87 -17.98
CA LYS A 36 10.10 -4.06 -18.92
C LYS A 36 8.73 -4.09 -18.25
N THR A 37 8.69 -4.38 -16.96
CA THR A 37 7.47 -4.61 -16.19
C THR A 37 7.61 -3.98 -14.81
N ILE A 38 6.52 -3.45 -14.30
CA ILE A 38 6.38 -2.99 -12.92
C ILE A 38 5.09 -3.62 -12.40
N GLU A 39 5.14 -4.23 -11.22
CA GLU A 39 3.94 -4.76 -10.58
C GLU A 39 2.98 -3.61 -10.24
N ALA A 40 1.70 -3.78 -10.56
CA ALA A 40 0.68 -2.81 -10.16
C ALA A 40 0.54 -2.81 -8.62
N PRO A 41 0.22 -1.66 -8.01
CA PRO A 41 -0.07 -1.63 -6.59
C PRO A 41 -1.39 -2.38 -6.34
N GLU A 42 -1.53 -3.03 -5.18
CA GLU A 42 -2.77 -3.73 -4.83
C GLU A 42 -3.93 -2.75 -4.65
N THR A 43 -3.64 -1.54 -4.17
CA THR A 43 -4.60 -0.47 -3.91
C THR A 43 -3.94 0.87 -4.20
N VAL A 44 -4.73 1.90 -4.48
CA VAL A 44 -4.23 3.28 -4.49
C VAL A 44 -4.97 4.07 -3.41
N ALA A 45 -4.27 4.41 -2.32
CA ALA A 45 -4.87 5.19 -1.25
C ALA A 45 -5.06 6.64 -1.71
N ALA A 46 -6.32 7.00 -2.01
CA ALA A 46 -6.69 8.34 -2.47
C ALA A 46 -7.64 9.03 -1.50
N LYS A 47 -7.53 10.36 -1.40
CA LYS A 47 -8.51 11.19 -0.68
C LYS A 47 -9.85 11.25 -1.41
N ASP A 48 -9.80 11.29 -2.74
CA ASP A 48 -10.95 11.26 -3.64
C ASP A 48 -10.67 10.25 -4.75
N VAL A 49 -11.39 9.13 -4.73
CA VAL A 49 -11.22 8.01 -5.67
C VAL A 49 -11.64 8.35 -7.11
N THR A 50 -12.34 9.47 -7.31
CA THR A 50 -12.72 9.98 -8.63
C THR A 50 -11.68 10.92 -9.23
N LYS A 51 -10.75 11.42 -8.40
CA LYS A 51 -9.73 12.41 -8.76
C LYS A 51 -8.40 12.08 -8.10
N VAL A 52 -7.93 10.86 -8.31
CA VAL A 52 -6.66 10.38 -7.77
C VAL A 52 -5.52 11.15 -8.42
N THR A 53 -4.68 11.73 -7.58
CA THR A 53 -3.55 12.57 -8.00
C THR A 53 -2.33 11.74 -8.36
N LYS A 54 -1.40 12.36 -9.10
CA LYS A 54 -0.13 11.72 -9.46
C LYS A 54 0.70 11.36 -8.24
N GLU A 55 0.70 12.22 -7.22
CA GLU A 55 1.44 12.03 -5.97
C GLU A 55 0.92 10.84 -5.18
N GLU A 56 -0.41 10.67 -5.10
CA GLU A 56 -1.05 9.50 -4.46
C GLU A 56 -0.66 8.21 -5.19
N ILE A 57 -0.64 8.21 -6.53
CA ILE A 57 -0.22 7.04 -7.31
C ILE A 57 1.28 6.77 -7.12
N LYS A 58 2.13 7.81 -7.10
CA LYS A 58 3.58 7.63 -6.93
C LYS A 58 3.90 6.97 -5.59
N LYS A 59 3.28 7.44 -4.50
CA LYS A 59 3.48 6.87 -3.17
C LYS A 59 3.25 5.35 -3.11
N GLU A 60 2.22 4.87 -3.80
CA GLU A 60 1.86 3.45 -3.82
C GLU A 60 2.73 2.64 -4.81
N LEU A 61 3.30 3.30 -5.83
CA LEU A 61 4.20 2.69 -6.80
C LEU A 61 5.66 2.66 -6.39
N ASP A 62 6.12 3.57 -5.52
CA ASP A 62 7.52 3.68 -5.06
C ASP A 62 8.16 2.32 -4.73
N PRO A 63 7.55 1.44 -3.88
CA PRO A 63 8.15 0.14 -3.59
C PRO A 63 8.23 -0.78 -4.81
N ASN A 64 7.22 -0.75 -5.68
CA ASN A 64 7.16 -1.61 -6.87
C ASN A 64 8.15 -1.17 -7.94
N VAL A 65 8.34 0.14 -8.12
CA VAL A 65 9.35 0.69 -9.03
C VAL A 65 10.75 0.36 -8.53
N LEU A 66 11.03 0.53 -7.23
CA LEU A 66 12.32 0.15 -6.66
C LEU A 66 12.63 -1.32 -6.87
N LYS A 67 11.67 -2.21 -6.58
CA LYS A 67 11.80 -3.65 -6.82
C LYS A 67 12.11 -3.95 -8.29
N ALA A 68 11.35 -3.38 -9.22
CA ALA A 68 11.56 -3.58 -10.65
C ALA A 68 12.94 -3.09 -11.14
N VAL A 69 13.46 -1.99 -10.57
CA VAL A 69 14.83 -1.53 -10.85
C VAL A 69 15.85 -2.50 -10.26
N GLN A 70 15.65 -2.98 -9.03
CA GLN A 70 16.55 -3.91 -8.34
C GLN A 70 16.63 -5.30 -9.00
N ASP A 71 15.55 -5.76 -9.65
CA ASP A 71 15.56 -6.99 -10.45
C ASP A 71 16.58 -6.94 -11.60
N VAL A 72 16.83 -5.75 -12.13
CA VAL A 72 17.82 -5.50 -13.19
C VAL A 72 19.17 -5.09 -12.60
N VAL A 73 19.15 -4.19 -11.62
CA VAL A 73 20.31 -3.53 -11.00
C VAL A 73 20.24 -3.72 -9.48
N LYS A 74 20.68 -4.88 -9.00
CA LYS A 74 20.54 -5.33 -7.60
C LYS A 74 21.01 -4.34 -6.52
N LYS A 75 21.92 -3.42 -6.84
CA LYS A 75 22.49 -2.45 -5.91
C LYS A 75 21.81 -1.08 -5.95
N ALA A 76 20.80 -0.90 -6.80
CA ALA A 76 20.11 0.37 -6.93
C ALA A 76 19.30 0.68 -5.67
N GLU A 77 19.36 1.93 -5.26
CA GLU A 77 18.52 2.52 -4.22
C GLU A 77 17.53 3.50 -4.85
N SER A 78 16.48 3.86 -4.11
CA SER A 78 15.46 4.82 -4.59
C SER A 78 16.05 6.20 -4.92
N THR A 79 17.23 6.54 -4.39
CA THR A 79 17.91 7.81 -4.70
C THR A 79 18.73 7.78 -5.99
N ASP A 80 18.91 6.61 -6.60
CA ASP A 80 19.72 6.46 -7.83
C ASP A 80 18.94 6.77 -9.11
N PHE A 81 17.62 6.80 -9.02
CA PHE A 81 16.73 7.05 -10.13
C PHE A 81 15.59 7.98 -9.71
N VAL A 82 14.94 8.55 -10.71
CA VAL A 82 13.64 9.19 -10.58
C VAL A 82 12.71 8.54 -11.59
N TYR A 83 11.41 8.68 -11.40
CA TYR A 83 10.46 8.25 -12.41
C TYR A 83 9.32 9.25 -12.53
N GLU A 84 8.71 9.25 -13.70
CA GLU A 84 7.50 9.99 -13.98
C GLU A 84 6.40 9.09 -14.53
N ILE A 85 5.17 9.51 -14.28
CA ILE A 85 3.95 8.85 -14.73
C ILE A 85 3.29 9.69 -15.82
N TYR A 86 2.81 8.99 -16.85
CA TYR A 86 2.23 9.53 -18.07
C TYR A 86 0.90 8.83 -18.37
N GLU A 87 0.03 9.51 -19.12
CA GLU A 87 -1.25 8.97 -19.58
C GLU A 87 -1.08 7.95 -20.71
N ASP A 88 -0.06 8.13 -21.54
CA ASP A 88 0.19 7.30 -22.71
C ASP A 88 1.66 6.85 -22.84
N ASN A 89 1.90 5.98 -23.82
CA ASN A 89 3.23 5.50 -24.17
C ASN A 89 4.06 6.50 -25.00
N LYS A 90 3.66 7.77 -25.06
CA LYS A 90 4.32 8.84 -25.81
C LYS A 90 4.80 9.98 -24.91
N GLY A 91 4.45 9.95 -23.63
CA GLY A 91 4.87 10.94 -22.64
C GLY A 91 3.85 12.07 -22.45
N LYS A 92 2.58 11.85 -22.79
CA LYS A 92 1.50 12.79 -22.44
C LYS A 92 1.39 12.88 -20.91
N ALA A 93 1.34 14.11 -20.39
CA ALA A 93 1.18 14.35 -18.96
C ALA A 93 -0.09 13.67 -18.45
N LEU A 94 0.00 13.04 -17.27
CA LEU A 94 -1.13 12.40 -16.62
C LEU A 94 -1.97 13.44 -15.87
N ASP A 95 -3.24 13.58 -16.25
CA ASP A 95 -4.26 14.26 -15.46
C ASP A 95 -4.78 13.36 -14.31
N ASN A 96 -5.65 13.88 -13.46
CA ASN A 96 -6.23 13.08 -12.37
C ASN A 96 -6.96 11.83 -12.88
N VAL A 97 -6.85 10.74 -12.13
CA VAL A 97 -7.37 9.43 -12.50
C VAL A 97 -8.64 9.12 -11.71
N ASN A 98 -9.66 8.57 -12.38
CA ASN A 98 -10.85 8.02 -11.73
C ASN A 98 -10.72 6.50 -11.57
N LEU A 99 -10.51 6.04 -10.33
CA LEU A 99 -10.42 4.61 -10.00
C LEU A 99 -11.74 4.03 -9.47
N GLU A 100 -12.80 4.84 -9.35
CA GLU A 100 -14.13 4.38 -8.95
C GLU A 100 -14.81 3.59 -10.07
N ALA A 101 -14.70 4.07 -11.32
CA ALA A 101 -15.43 3.50 -12.45
C ALA A 101 -14.81 2.20 -12.97
N SER A 102 -13.49 2.19 -13.16
CA SER A 102 -12.77 1.10 -13.82
C SER A 102 -11.30 1.05 -13.41
N LYS A 103 -10.59 0.03 -13.90
CA LYS A 103 -9.13 0.02 -13.94
C LYS A 103 -8.65 1.12 -14.89
N VAL A 104 -7.47 1.66 -14.62
CA VAL A 104 -6.86 2.71 -15.44
C VAL A 104 -5.43 2.37 -15.77
N ASP A 105 -5.09 2.46 -17.05
CA ASP A 105 -3.74 2.28 -17.53
C ASP A 105 -2.96 3.59 -17.42
N ILE A 106 -1.76 3.50 -16.84
CA ILE A 106 -0.77 4.57 -16.79
C ILE A 106 0.56 4.05 -17.33
N TYR A 107 1.48 4.98 -17.62
CA TYR A 107 2.78 4.64 -18.17
C TYR A 107 3.90 5.26 -17.34
N VAL A 108 4.83 4.42 -16.88
CA VAL A 108 5.96 4.84 -16.05
C VAL A 108 7.22 4.89 -16.88
N GLN A 109 7.95 6.01 -16.81
CA GLN A 109 9.31 6.11 -17.34
C GLN A 109 10.29 6.41 -16.20
N ILE A 110 11.34 5.60 -16.11
CA ILE A 110 12.39 5.68 -15.12
C ILE A 110 13.64 6.27 -15.77
N THR A 111 14.24 7.26 -15.11
CA THR A 111 15.48 7.91 -15.53
C THR A 111 16.48 7.94 -14.37
N PRO A 112 17.80 8.01 -14.65
CA PRO A 112 18.80 8.11 -13.60
C PRO A 112 18.63 9.44 -12.87
N ALA A 113 18.79 9.42 -11.56
CA ALA A 113 18.83 10.65 -10.79
C ALA A 113 20.09 11.44 -11.15
N LYS A 114 20.01 12.76 -11.00
CA LYS A 114 21.11 13.65 -11.32
C LYS A 114 22.35 13.28 -10.50
N ASP A 115 23.50 13.28 -11.14
CA ASP A 115 24.81 12.99 -10.51
C ASP A 115 24.95 11.56 -9.95
N LYS A 116 24.04 10.64 -10.29
CA LYS A 116 24.10 9.22 -9.94
C LYS A 116 24.60 8.39 -11.12
N THR A 117 25.40 7.36 -10.83
CA THR A 117 25.99 6.48 -11.84
C THR A 117 25.66 5.01 -11.64
N VAL A 118 24.89 4.67 -10.60
CA VAL A 118 24.52 3.28 -10.27
C VAL A 118 23.67 2.69 -11.39
N VAL A 119 22.74 3.47 -11.91
CA VAL A 119 21.90 3.14 -13.07
C VAL A 119 22.22 4.07 -14.26
N ILE A 120 22.01 3.57 -15.47
CA ILE A 120 22.24 4.32 -16.72
C ILE A 120 21.08 4.14 -17.69
N GLY A 121 21.04 4.98 -18.74
CA GLY A 121 19.98 4.92 -19.75
C GLY A 121 18.61 5.30 -19.18
N LYS A 122 17.55 5.13 -19.96
CA LYS A 122 16.16 5.35 -19.52
C LYS A 122 15.33 4.11 -19.84
N SER A 123 14.28 3.86 -19.06
CA SER A 123 13.32 2.84 -19.43
C SER A 123 12.49 3.27 -20.63
N GLY A 124 11.77 2.31 -21.23
CA GLY A 124 10.61 2.65 -22.04
C GLY A 124 9.46 3.19 -21.18
N TYR A 125 8.33 3.45 -21.82
CA TYR A 125 7.06 3.70 -21.12
C TYR A 125 6.44 2.36 -20.71
N ILE A 126 6.60 2.01 -19.44
CA ILE A 126 6.14 0.74 -18.88
C ILE A 126 4.67 0.90 -18.49
N LYS A 127 3.80 0.13 -19.13
CA LYS A 127 2.37 0.12 -18.83
C LYS A 127 2.13 -0.49 -17.44
N VAL A 128 1.38 0.21 -16.59
CA VAL A 128 0.89 -0.27 -15.30
C VAL A 128 -0.61 -0.05 -15.24
N THR A 129 -1.37 -1.08 -14.89
CA THR A 129 -2.83 -0.99 -14.78
C THR A 129 -3.22 -0.84 -13.32
N LEU A 130 -3.66 0.35 -12.93
CA LEU A 130 -4.15 0.63 -11.59
C LEU A 130 -5.46 -0.12 -11.32
N PRO A 131 -5.63 -0.70 -10.13
CA PRO A 131 -6.83 -1.44 -9.78
C PRO A 131 -8.03 -0.49 -9.65
N LYS A 132 -9.21 -1.00 -10.02
CA LYS A 132 -10.48 -0.36 -9.66
C LYS A 132 -10.63 -0.41 -8.15
N ASN A 133 -11.01 0.70 -7.52
CA ASN A 133 -11.11 0.81 -6.07
C ASN A 133 -12.05 -0.24 -5.44
N SER A 134 -13.13 -0.64 -6.14
CA SER A 134 -14.04 -1.68 -5.64
C SER A 134 -13.52 -3.12 -5.78
N GLU A 135 -12.51 -3.36 -6.62
CA GLU A 135 -11.87 -4.67 -6.81
C GLU A 135 -10.68 -4.88 -5.87
N VAL A 136 -10.32 -3.85 -5.09
CA VAL A 136 -9.35 -3.97 -4.01
C VAL A 136 -9.81 -5.08 -3.06
N LYS A 137 -8.89 -6.00 -2.76
CA LYS A 137 -9.15 -7.13 -1.89
C LYS A 137 -9.49 -6.62 -0.48
N LYS A 138 -10.78 -6.60 -0.15
CA LYS A 138 -11.25 -6.31 1.20
C LYS A 138 -10.79 -7.42 2.14
N THR A 139 -10.39 -7.05 3.35
CA THR A 139 -10.09 -8.03 4.40
C THR A 139 -11.38 -8.41 5.11
N ASP A 140 -11.61 -9.71 5.22
CA ASP A 140 -12.77 -10.24 5.96
C ASP A 140 -12.55 -10.10 7.47
N ILE A 141 -13.47 -9.43 8.15
CA ILE A 141 -13.44 -9.21 9.61
C ILE A 141 -14.18 -10.29 10.40
N SER A 142 -14.72 -11.33 9.76
CA SER A 142 -15.54 -12.35 10.41
C SER A 142 -14.82 -13.14 11.51
N VAL A 143 -13.48 -13.08 11.54
CA VAL A 143 -12.61 -13.73 12.53
C VAL A 143 -12.08 -12.78 13.62
N VAL A 144 -12.51 -11.51 13.62
CA VAL A 144 -12.08 -10.54 14.63
C VAL A 144 -12.68 -10.91 15.98
N THR A 145 -11.83 -10.84 17.01
CA THR A 145 -12.21 -11.04 18.41
C THR A 145 -12.07 -9.73 19.15
N VAL A 146 -13.11 -9.30 19.86
CA VAL A 146 -13.09 -8.11 20.73
C VAL A 146 -12.97 -8.60 22.18
N PRO A 147 -12.07 -8.05 23.00
CA PRO A 147 -12.03 -8.34 24.43
C PRO A 147 -13.38 -8.06 25.10
N GLU A 148 -13.68 -8.69 26.23
CA GLU A 148 -14.94 -8.45 26.95
C GLU A 148 -15.16 -6.95 27.20
N GLN A 149 -16.35 -6.46 26.86
CA GLN A 149 -16.73 -5.05 27.00
C GLN A 149 -17.84 -4.90 28.03
N THR A 150 -17.74 -3.86 28.84
CA THR A 150 -18.84 -3.39 29.70
C THR A 150 -19.32 -2.03 29.20
N VAL A 151 -20.62 -1.89 29.03
CA VAL A 151 -21.27 -0.68 28.52
C VAL A 151 -22.29 -0.21 29.55
N GLU A 152 -22.20 1.05 29.94
CA GLU A 152 -23.19 1.71 30.79
C GLU A 152 -24.04 2.65 29.94
N ILE A 153 -25.37 2.53 30.03
CA ILE A 153 -26.32 3.42 29.35
C ILE A 153 -27.14 4.22 30.36
N LYS A 154 -27.42 5.49 30.05
CA LYS A 154 -28.31 6.33 30.85
C LYS A 154 -29.74 6.25 30.32
N VAL A 155 -30.68 5.93 31.19
CA VAL A 155 -32.08 5.62 30.85
C VAL A 155 -33.05 6.29 31.82
N ALA A 156 -34.34 6.31 31.48
CA ALA A 156 -35.35 6.86 32.38
C ALA A 156 -35.71 5.90 33.53
N ASP A 157 -35.79 4.59 33.23
CA ASP A 157 -36.12 3.54 34.18
C ASP A 157 -35.25 2.31 33.94
N VAL A 158 -34.34 2.02 34.88
CA VAL A 158 -33.42 0.88 34.79
C VAL A 158 -34.10 -0.48 34.85
N THR A 159 -35.35 -0.54 35.33
CA THR A 159 -36.14 -1.78 35.42
C THR A 159 -36.98 -2.05 34.16
N ASN A 160 -37.13 -1.04 33.30
CA ASN A 160 -37.93 -1.08 32.08
C ASN A 160 -37.22 -0.37 30.91
N VAL A 161 -36.00 -0.80 30.61
CA VAL A 161 -35.23 -0.26 29.49
C VAL A 161 -35.89 -0.66 28.18
N THR A 162 -36.15 0.34 27.34
CA THR A 162 -36.78 0.21 26.04
C THR A 162 -35.81 -0.18 24.93
N LYS A 163 -36.34 -0.64 23.79
CA LYS A 163 -35.51 -0.94 22.61
C LYS A 163 -34.73 0.28 22.12
N THR A 164 -35.33 1.47 22.16
CA THR A 164 -34.69 2.72 21.75
C THR A 164 -33.54 3.09 22.68
N GLU A 165 -33.69 2.92 24.00
CA GLU A 165 -32.59 3.16 24.95
C GLU A 165 -31.44 2.17 24.73
N LEU A 166 -31.72 0.92 24.36
CA LEU A 166 -30.68 -0.06 24.01
C LEU A 166 -29.88 0.32 22.76
N GLU A 167 -30.37 1.23 21.89
CA GLU A 167 -29.58 1.74 20.77
C GLU A 167 -28.39 2.60 21.24
N LEU A 168 -28.42 3.11 22.48
CA LEU A 168 -27.29 3.83 23.08
C LEU A 168 -26.04 2.96 23.16
N VAL A 169 -26.19 1.63 23.34
CA VAL A 169 -25.07 0.68 23.33
C VAL A 169 -24.30 0.75 22.01
N ASN A 170 -25.00 0.88 20.88
CA ASN A 170 -24.39 0.92 19.55
C ASN A 170 -23.55 2.18 19.31
N LYS A 171 -23.79 3.22 20.11
CA LYS A 171 -23.15 4.54 20.01
C LYS A 171 -22.15 4.80 21.13
N ASP A 172 -21.96 3.85 22.04
CA ASP A 172 -21.00 3.98 23.14
C ASP A 172 -19.59 4.16 22.59
N ALA A 173 -18.93 5.25 22.99
CA ALA A 173 -17.65 5.64 22.43
C ALA A 173 -16.54 4.63 22.76
N ASN A 174 -16.58 4.01 23.93
CA ASN A 174 -15.59 3.01 24.35
C ASN A 174 -15.76 1.71 23.56
N LEU A 175 -16.99 1.25 23.39
CA LEU A 175 -17.33 0.09 22.57
C LEU A 175 -16.89 0.29 21.11
N VAL A 176 -17.23 1.45 20.52
CA VAL A 176 -16.83 1.79 19.15
C VAL A 176 -15.31 1.80 19.02
N GLN A 177 -14.60 2.38 19.99
CA GLN A 177 -13.14 2.43 19.98
C GLN A 177 -12.49 1.05 20.15
N ALA A 178 -13.03 0.19 21.02
CA ALA A 178 -12.56 -1.17 21.22
C ALA A 178 -12.72 -2.02 19.95
N VAL A 179 -13.89 -1.94 19.30
CA VAL A 179 -14.16 -2.59 18.02
C VAL A 179 -13.20 -2.09 16.93
N LEU A 180 -13.01 -0.76 16.84
CA LEU A 180 -12.09 -0.16 15.87
C LEU A 180 -10.65 -0.65 16.08
N ASN A 181 -10.19 -0.73 17.33
CA ASN A 181 -8.85 -1.20 17.66
C ASN A 181 -8.67 -2.67 17.26
N ALA A 182 -9.64 -3.53 17.59
CA ALA A 182 -9.60 -4.95 17.22
C ALA A 182 -9.56 -5.17 15.70
N ILE A 183 -10.32 -4.38 14.93
CA ILE A 183 -10.26 -4.43 13.46
C ILE A 183 -8.89 -3.94 12.95
N LYS A 184 -8.32 -2.90 13.55
CA LYS A 184 -7.02 -2.33 13.14
C LYS A 184 -5.85 -3.28 13.34
N GLU A 185 -5.95 -4.26 14.23
CA GLU A 185 -4.96 -5.33 14.35
C GLU A 185 -4.89 -6.24 13.10
N LYS A 186 -5.98 -6.29 12.32
CA LYS A 186 -6.05 -7.05 11.06
C LYS A 186 -5.90 -6.15 9.83
N VAL A 187 -6.39 -4.92 9.89
CA VAL A 187 -6.48 -4.03 8.74
C VAL A 187 -6.11 -2.60 9.13
N ALA A 188 -4.93 -2.16 8.71
CA ALA A 188 -4.45 -0.83 9.02
C ALA A 188 -5.31 0.27 8.35
N GLY A 189 -5.46 1.40 9.05
CA GLY A 189 -6.11 2.59 8.51
C GLY A 189 -7.63 2.51 8.37
N VAL A 190 -8.28 1.47 8.91
CA VAL A 190 -9.75 1.42 9.00
C VAL A 190 -10.28 2.55 9.89
N GLN A 191 -11.43 3.10 9.53
CA GLN A 191 -12.16 4.13 10.29
C GLN A 191 -13.47 3.59 10.86
N ALA A 192 -13.97 4.21 11.94
CA ALA A 192 -15.24 3.80 12.57
C ALA A 192 -16.45 3.94 11.63
N SER A 193 -16.39 4.83 10.63
CA SER A 193 -17.41 4.99 9.59
C SER A 193 -17.47 3.83 8.59
N GLU A 194 -16.52 2.89 8.62
CA GLU A 194 -16.46 1.75 7.70
C GLU A 194 -17.22 0.52 8.21
N PHE A 195 -17.75 0.55 9.42
CA PHE A 195 -18.60 -0.50 9.98
C PHE A 195 -19.79 0.09 10.73
N ALA A 196 -20.76 -0.77 11.03
CA ALA A 196 -21.90 -0.46 11.88
C ALA A 196 -21.93 -1.43 13.07
N ILE A 197 -22.31 -0.90 14.23
CA ILE A 197 -22.58 -1.69 15.44
C ILE A 197 -24.08 -1.76 15.65
N THR A 198 -24.58 -2.97 15.92
CA THR A 198 -25.97 -3.21 16.34
C THR A 198 -25.97 -4.17 17.52
N ASN A 199 -27.08 -4.22 18.26
CA ASN A 199 -27.21 -5.14 19.38
C ASN A 199 -28.58 -5.83 19.39
N LYS A 200 -28.62 -7.02 19.99
CA LYS A 200 -29.85 -7.81 20.20
C LYS A 200 -30.35 -7.75 21.64
N GLY A 201 -30.13 -6.63 22.33
CA GLY A 201 -30.69 -6.42 23.67
C GLY A 201 -32.21 -6.54 23.64
N VAL A 202 -32.77 -7.14 24.70
CA VAL A 202 -34.21 -7.30 24.91
C VAL A 202 -34.67 -6.29 25.96
N GLU A 203 -35.87 -5.76 25.82
CA GLU A 203 -36.44 -4.82 26.79
C GLU A 203 -36.56 -5.44 28.18
N GLY A 204 -36.40 -4.63 29.23
CA GLY A 204 -36.55 -5.07 30.62
C GLY A 204 -35.52 -4.49 31.59
N ASN A 205 -35.14 -5.29 32.59
CA ASN A 205 -34.35 -4.81 33.72
C ASN A 205 -32.84 -4.91 33.46
N TYR A 206 -32.15 -3.76 33.51
CA TYR A 206 -30.69 -3.61 33.37
C TYR A 206 -30.05 -2.97 34.61
N SER A 207 -30.71 -3.01 35.77
CA SER A 207 -30.13 -2.59 37.05
C SER A 207 -28.91 -3.43 37.47
N ALA A 208 -28.75 -4.62 36.89
CA ALA A 208 -27.56 -5.45 36.97
C ALA A 208 -27.00 -5.72 35.56
N ALA A 209 -25.74 -6.16 35.49
CA ALA A 209 -25.06 -6.42 34.23
C ALA A 209 -25.71 -7.58 33.45
N THR A 210 -26.31 -7.24 32.31
CA THR A 210 -26.98 -8.17 31.42
C THR A 210 -26.12 -8.43 30.18
N THR A 211 -25.98 -9.69 29.79
CA THR A 211 -25.26 -10.05 28.56
C THR A 211 -26.09 -9.69 27.33
N VAL A 212 -25.50 -8.93 26.41
CA VAL A 212 -26.12 -8.53 25.14
C VAL A 212 -25.21 -8.92 23.98
N GLU A 213 -25.77 -9.63 22.99
CA GLU A 213 -25.08 -9.92 21.73
C GLU A 213 -24.97 -8.64 20.89
N VAL A 214 -23.73 -8.26 20.58
CA VAL A 214 -23.37 -7.16 19.69
C VAL A 214 -22.93 -7.73 18.35
N THR A 215 -23.42 -7.15 17.27
CA THR A 215 -23.03 -7.48 15.89
C THR A 215 -22.29 -6.29 15.30
N VAL A 216 -21.10 -6.56 14.74
CA VAL A 216 -20.32 -5.58 13.98
C VAL A 216 -20.32 -6.04 12.54
N LYS A 217 -20.76 -5.18 11.63
CA LYS A 217 -20.84 -5.46 10.20
C LYS A 217 -20.08 -4.41 9.42
N ALA A 218 -19.22 -4.84 8.49
CA ALA A 218 -18.59 -3.94 7.55
C ALA A 218 -19.65 -3.27 6.64
N ASN A 219 -19.53 -1.97 6.41
CA ASN A 219 -20.42 -1.25 5.51
C ASN A 219 -20.13 -1.65 4.06
N ASP A 220 -21.15 -1.76 3.22
CA ASP A 220 -20.98 -2.12 1.80
C ASP A 220 -20.07 -1.11 1.06
N SER A 221 -20.10 0.15 1.51
CA SER A 221 -19.26 1.26 1.03
C SER A 221 -17.80 1.21 1.53
N SER A 222 -17.47 0.37 2.51
CA SER A 222 -16.06 0.22 2.92
C SER A 222 -15.24 -0.36 1.79
N THR A 223 -14.07 0.25 1.54
CA THR A 223 -13.11 -0.22 0.53
C THR A 223 -12.05 -1.14 1.14
N LYS A 224 -12.05 -1.31 2.46
CA LYS A 224 -10.98 -2.02 3.20
C LYS A 224 -11.45 -3.31 3.85
N ILE A 225 -12.69 -3.34 4.35
CA ILE A 225 -13.22 -4.45 5.14
C ILE A 225 -14.52 -5.00 4.56
N THR A 226 -14.75 -6.29 4.80
CA THR A 226 -15.99 -7.01 4.46
C THR A 226 -16.35 -7.99 5.58
N GLY A 227 -17.57 -8.52 5.58
CA GLY A 227 -18.02 -9.52 6.54
C GLY A 227 -18.62 -8.93 7.81
N GLU A 228 -18.89 -9.82 8.77
CA GLU A 228 -19.49 -9.49 10.07
C GLU A 228 -18.99 -10.42 11.16
N PHE A 229 -18.92 -9.93 12.39
CA PHE A 229 -18.64 -10.76 13.56
C PHE A 229 -19.55 -10.38 14.72
N LYS A 230 -19.65 -11.28 15.70
CA LYS A 230 -20.51 -11.14 16.88
C LYS A 230 -19.72 -11.38 18.15
N PHE A 231 -20.04 -10.63 19.19
CA PHE A 231 -19.48 -10.84 20.52
C PHE A 231 -20.50 -10.43 21.58
N ASN A 232 -20.24 -10.81 22.83
CA ASN A 232 -21.10 -10.46 23.96
C ASN A 232 -20.50 -9.28 24.72
N ALA A 233 -21.34 -8.28 25.01
CA ALA A 233 -21.02 -7.19 25.93
C ALA A 233 -21.89 -7.31 27.20
N LYS A 234 -21.37 -6.81 28.33
CA LYS A 234 -22.12 -6.64 29.57
C LYS A 234 -22.72 -5.24 29.59
N VAL A 235 -24.05 -5.14 29.60
CA VAL A 235 -24.77 -3.87 29.60
C VAL A 235 -25.38 -3.63 30.97
N THR A 236 -25.18 -2.43 31.51
CA THR A 236 -25.82 -1.93 32.73
C THR A 236 -26.50 -0.60 32.44
N ALA A 237 -27.57 -0.29 33.17
CA ALA A 237 -28.27 0.97 33.03
C ALA A 237 -28.23 1.79 34.32
N THR A 238 -28.05 3.10 34.17
CA THR A 238 -28.11 4.09 35.25
C THR A 238 -29.20 5.13 34.95
N ILE A 239 -29.80 5.70 36.00
CA ILE A 239 -30.84 6.72 35.82
C ILE A 239 -30.19 8.01 35.33
N ASN A 240 -30.77 8.62 34.29
CA ASN A 240 -30.30 9.88 33.70
C ASN A 240 -30.37 11.07 34.67
#